data_AF-A0A7V3CFP0-F1
#
_entry.id   AF-A0A7V3CFP0-F1
#
_cell.length_a   1.000
_cell.length_b   1.000
_cell.length_c   1.000
_cell.angle_alpha   90.00
_cell.angle_beta   90.00
_cell.angle_gamma   90.00
#
_symmetry.space_group_name_H-M   'P 1'
#
loop_
_entity.id
_entity.type
_entity.pdbx_description
1 polymer ?
#
loop_
_entity_poly.entity_id
_entity_poly.type
_entity_poly.pdbx_seq_one_letter_code
_entity_poly.pdbx_strand_id
1 'polypeptide(L)'
;MILHRLVELQAHSVIRKLTDDQAEYEFLEGLVESQKPPLPSTGHHYLIQTPFRYPLPVSPEYAGRFKPPHHSRNCFFGAGAFVTGAYEYAYHWLAQRVHVTRLSHEPQPRTHFQVEFRDERCFDLRDHPDVSAIMNRRAYDASHRFVAAHPELDSILYPSCRDPNRGDCVVTFEINCLGKDPREERTLHFIYQAAEKKCRIEDPLNAKPTLEIAWHEVN
;
A
#
# COMPACT_ATOMS: atom_id res chain seq x y z
N MET A 1 16.68 -2.20 6.30
CA MET A 1 15.85 -3.43 6.27
C MET A 1 15.25 -3.61 4.89
N ILE A 2 14.61 -4.75 4.61
CA ILE A 2 13.80 -4.92 3.40
C ILE A 2 12.35 -4.60 3.74
N LEU A 3 11.69 -3.80 2.89
CA LEU A 3 10.27 -3.53 2.97
C LEU A 3 9.52 -4.32 1.90
N HIS A 4 8.38 -4.89 2.28
CA HIS A 4 7.42 -5.57 1.43
C HIS A 4 6.26 -4.63 1.15
N ARG A 5 5.91 -4.46 -0.13
CA ARG A 5 4.77 -3.66 -0.53
C ARG A 5 3.91 -4.43 -1.51
N LEU A 6 2.60 -4.38 -1.30
CA LEU A 6 1.61 -4.88 -2.23
C LEU A 6 0.89 -3.69 -2.88
N VAL A 7 0.68 -3.77 -4.18
CA VAL A 7 -0.06 -2.78 -4.96
C VAL A 7 -0.99 -3.48 -5.93
N GLU A 8 -1.96 -2.75 -6.47
CA GLU A 8 -2.76 -3.23 -7.58
C GLU A 8 -1.85 -3.59 -8.77
N LEU A 9 -2.23 -4.62 -9.55
CA LEU A 9 -1.41 -5.08 -10.67
C LEU A 9 -1.07 -3.90 -11.59
N GLN A 10 0.23 -3.70 -11.80
CA GLN A 10 0.72 -2.60 -12.63
C GLN A 10 0.85 -2.97 -14.13
N ALA A 11 0.60 -4.23 -14.50
CA ALA A 11 0.80 -4.76 -15.85
C ALA A 11 -0.49 -4.99 -16.68
N HIS A 12 -1.67 -5.08 -16.05
CA HIS A 12 -2.94 -5.13 -16.77
C HIS A 12 -3.82 -4.00 -16.31
N SER A 13 -4.04 -3.04 -17.19
CA SER A 13 -4.97 -1.98 -16.89
C SER A 13 -6.40 -2.50 -16.91
N VAL A 14 -7.21 -1.98 -16.01
CA VAL A 14 -8.66 -2.24 -15.97
C VAL A 14 -9.32 -1.81 -17.29
N ILE A 15 -8.68 -0.91 -18.03
CA ILE A 15 -9.15 -0.41 -19.33
C ILE A 15 -9.28 -1.55 -20.34
N ARG A 16 -8.43 -2.59 -20.28
CA ARG A 16 -8.58 -3.74 -21.19
C ARG A 16 -9.93 -4.46 -21.07
N LYS A 17 -10.56 -4.41 -19.90
CA LYS A 17 -11.90 -5.00 -19.68
C LYS A 17 -13.03 -4.08 -20.13
N LEU A 18 -12.73 -2.83 -20.46
CA LEU A 18 -13.66 -1.79 -20.89
C LEU A 18 -13.58 -1.51 -22.39
N THR A 19 -12.73 -2.24 -23.11
CA THR A 19 -12.43 -2.00 -24.53
C THR A 19 -12.79 -3.21 -25.36
N ASP A 20 -13.38 -3.00 -26.53
CA ASP A 20 -13.75 -4.07 -27.46
C ASP A 20 -12.53 -4.55 -28.26
N ASP A 21 -11.54 -3.69 -28.49
CA ASP A 21 -10.34 -4.01 -29.27
C ASP A 21 -9.05 -3.35 -28.74
N GLN A 22 -7.93 -3.69 -29.40
CA GLN A 22 -6.59 -3.20 -29.04
C GLN A 22 -6.42 -1.70 -29.26
N ALA A 23 -7.05 -1.13 -30.29
CA ALA A 23 -6.90 0.28 -30.64
C ALA A 23 -7.62 1.18 -29.62
N GLU A 24 -8.81 0.77 -29.19
CA GLU A 24 -9.54 1.44 -28.11
C GLU A 24 -8.77 1.35 -26.78
N TYR A 25 -8.17 0.19 -26.49
CA TYR A 25 -7.30 0.02 -25.33
C TYR A 25 -6.13 0.99 -25.33
N GLU A 26 -5.39 1.08 -26.44
CA GLU A 26 -4.25 1.99 -26.56
C GLU A 26 -4.65 3.46 -26.45
N PHE A 27 -5.80 3.82 -27.01
CA PHE A 27 -6.34 5.17 -26.92
C PHE A 27 -6.69 5.54 -25.47
N LEU A 28 -7.45 4.69 -24.77
CA LEU A 28 -7.88 4.96 -23.39
C LEU A 28 -6.71 4.89 -22.40
N GLU A 29 -5.77 3.94 -22.58
CA GLU A 29 -4.52 3.94 -21.81
C GLU A 29 -3.72 5.21 -22.05
N GLY A 30 -3.56 5.63 -23.31
CA GLY A 30 -2.89 6.86 -23.67
C GLY A 30 -3.53 8.09 -23.01
N LEU A 31 -4.87 8.14 -22.97
CA LEU A 31 -5.60 9.20 -22.28
C LEU A 31 -5.32 9.18 -20.77
N VAL A 32 -5.41 8.02 -20.13
CA VAL A 32 -5.14 7.89 -18.69
C VAL A 32 -3.68 8.22 -18.34
N GLU A 33 -2.72 7.75 -19.13
CA GLU A 33 -1.30 8.09 -18.96
C GLU A 33 -1.07 9.60 -19.17
N SER A 34 -1.74 10.24 -20.15
CA SER A 34 -1.58 11.68 -20.41
C SER A 34 -2.05 12.57 -19.24
N GLN A 35 -2.96 12.07 -18.40
CA GLN A 35 -3.46 12.79 -17.23
C GLN A 35 -2.61 12.55 -15.97
N LYS A 36 -1.68 11.59 -15.99
CA LYS A 36 -0.82 11.33 -14.84
C LYS A 36 0.26 12.42 -14.74
N PRO A 37 0.53 12.93 -13.53
CA PRO A 37 1.69 13.78 -13.32
C PRO A 37 2.98 13.07 -13.74
N PRO A 38 3.99 13.80 -14.24
CA PRO A 38 5.27 13.22 -14.60
C PRO A 38 5.93 12.57 -13.38
N LEU A 39 6.67 11.49 -13.62
CA LEU A 39 7.43 10.83 -12.58
C LEU A 39 8.61 11.70 -12.14
N PRO A 40 8.93 11.75 -10.83
CA PRO A 40 10.11 12.45 -10.36
C PRO A 40 11.40 11.89 -10.98
N SER A 41 12.27 12.75 -11.50
CA SER A 41 13.55 12.37 -12.11
C SER A 41 14.60 11.97 -11.07
N THR A 42 14.32 10.89 -10.34
CA THR A 42 15.10 10.43 -9.17
C THR A 42 15.91 9.16 -9.47
N GLY A 43 15.69 8.54 -10.63
CA GLY A 43 16.34 7.29 -11.04
C GLY A 43 15.82 6.05 -10.29
N HIS A 44 14.73 6.15 -9.53
CA HIS A 44 14.10 4.99 -8.90
C HIS A 44 13.15 4.29 -9.88
N HIS A 45 13.04 2.98 -9.74
CA HIS A 45 12.07 2.15 -10.45
C HIS A 45 10.63 2.66 -10.27
N TYR A 46 9.78 2.52 -11.29
CA TYR A 46 8.44 3.12 -11.31
C TYR A 46 7.56 2.73 -10.12
N LEU A 47 7.66 1.49 -9.63
CA LEU A 47 6.95 1.02 -8.42
C LEU A 47 7.29 1.82 -7.16
N ILE A 48 8.51 2.37 -7.10
CA ILE A 48 9.06 3.09 -5.94
C ILE A 48 8.75 4.59 -6.04
N GLN A 49 8.81 5.17 -7.24
CA GLN A 49 8.53 6.59 -7.47
C GLN A 49 7.04 6.94 -7.57
N THR A 50 6.16 5.97 -7.90
CA THR A 50 4.71 6.22 -8.07
C THR A 50 4.05 6.93 -6.88
N PRO A 51 4.34 6.58 -5.61
CA PRO A 51 3.78 7.29 -4.46
C PRO A 51 4.20 8.77 -4.36
N PHE A 52 5.32 9.15 -4.98
CA PHE A 52 5.92 10.48 -4.94
C PHE A 52 5.56 11.36 -6.15
N ARG A 53 4.78 10.84 -7.11
CA ARG A 53 4.42 11.58 -8.33
C ARG A 53 3.24 12.53 -8.16
N TYR A 54 2.37 12.32 -7.18
CA TYR A 54 1.09 13.03 -7.10
C TYR A 54 1.26 14.45 -6.54
N PRO A 55 0.42 15.41 -6.98
CA PRO A 55 0.50 16.79 -6.53
C PRO A 55 0.31 16.93 -5.02
N LEU A 56 0.96 17.95 -4.47
CA LEU A 56 0.84 18.36 -3.09
C LEU A 56 0.20 19.76 -3.04
N PRO A 57 -0.54 20.11 -1.97
CA PRO A 57 -0.77 19.30 -0.78
C PRO A 57 -1.74 18.13 -1.03
N VAL A 58 -1.64 17.09 -0.19
CA VAL A 58 -2.48 15.89 -0.26
C VAL A 58 -3.95 16.27 -0.11
N SER A 59 -4.79 15.86 -1.06
CA SER A 59 -6.24 16.08 -0.95
C SER A 59 -6.85 15.27 0.21
N PRO A 60 -7.83 15.81 0.96
CA PRO A 60 -8.41 15.14 2.12
C PRO A 60 -8.94 13.73 1.86
N GLU A 61 -9.46 13.43 0.66
CA GLU A 61 -9.93 12.10 0.28
C GLU A 61 -8.83 11.04 0.19
N TYR A 62 -7.56 11.46 0.09
CA TYR A 62 -6.38 10.60 0.07
C TYR A 62 -5.61 10.61 1.39
N ALA A 63 -6.22 11.15 2.46
CA ALA A 63 -5.62 11.13 3.78
C ALA A 63 -5.49 9.69 4.30
N GLY A 64 -4.43 9.47 5.07
CA GLY A 64 -4.14 8.19 5.73
C GLY A 64 -3.57 8.42 7.12
N ARG A 65 -3.25 7.34 7.83
CA ARG A 65 -2.77 7.39 9.23
C ARG A 65 -1.61 8.37 9.43
N PHE A 66 -0.56 8.24 8.62
CA PHE A 66 0.61 9.13 8.65
C PHE A 66 0.64 10.13 7.49
N LYS A 67 -0.50 10.35 6.83
CA LYS A 67 -0.65 11.26 5.70
C LYS A 67 -1.87 12.17 5.95
N PRO A 68 -1.72 13.21 6.80
CA PRO A 68 -2.85 14.08 7.15
C PRO A 68 -3.51 14.76 5.95
N PRO A 69 -4.77 15.24 6.08
CA PRO A 69 -5.35 16.15 5.11
C PRO A 69 -4.45 17.37 4.88
N HIS A 70 -4.28 17.77 3.62
CA HIS A 70 -3.40 18.87 3.22
C HIS A 70 -1.92 18.69 3.57
N HIS A 71 -1.45 17.45 3.77
CA HIS A 71 -0.04 17.19 4.05
C HIS A 71 0.86 17.63 2.88
N SER A 72 2.01 18.21 3.20
CA SER A 72 2.96 18.78 2.24
C SER A 72 4.02 17.79 1.75
N ARG A 73 3.85 16.49 2.06
CA ARG A 73 4.77 15.43 1.61
C ARG A 73 4.00 14.22 1.11
N ASN A 74 4.58 13.55 0.13
CA ASN A 74 4.12 12.24 -0.31
C ASN A 74 4.61 11.15 0.67
N CYS A 75 3.99 9.98 0.63
CA CYS A 75 4.30 8.89 1.56
C CYS A 75 4.48 7.58 0.82
N PHE A 76 5.55 6.86 1.16
CA PHE A 76 5.72 5.45 0.83
C PHE A 76 5.48 4.61 2.08
N PHE A 77 4.58 3.64 1.99
CA PHE A 77 4.32 2.66 3.06
C PHE A 77 4.88 1.31 2.64
N GLY A 78 5.54 0.62 3.57
CA GLY A 78 6.02 -0.75 3.40
C GLY A 78 6.05 -1.51 4.72
N ALA A 79 5.94 -2.83 4.67
CA ALA A 79 5.97 -3.69 5.84
C ALA A 79 7.32 -4.41 5.97
N GLY A 80 7.78 -4.69 7.18
CA GLY A 80 9.02 -5.43 7.42
C GLY A 80 8.94 -6.92 7.10
N ALA A 81 7.73 -7.44 6.87
CA ALA A 81 7.49 -8.83 6.45
C ALA A 81 6.34 -8.90 5.44
N PHE A 82 6.36 -9.93 4.59
CA PHE A 82 5.30 -10.19 3.62
C PHE A 82 3.91 -10.31 4.27
N VAL A 83 3.79 -11.11 5.35
CA VAL A 83 2.52 -11.36 6.04
C VAL A 83 1.90 -10.08 6.58
N THR A 84 2.70 -9.21 7.20
CA THR A 84 2.25 -7.91 7.70
C THR A 84 1.77 -7.00 6.55
N GLY A 85 2.52 -6.96 5.45
CA GLY A 85 2.11 -6.21 4.25
C GLY A 85 0.81 -6.75 3.66
N ALA A 86 0.60 -8.06 3.69
CA ALA A 86 -0.62 -8.71 3.24
C ALA A 86 -1.83 -8.32 4.11
N TYR A 87 -1.68 -8.28 5.45
CA TYR A 87 -2.73 -7.81 6.37
C TYR A 87 -3.10 -6.34 6.13
N GLU A 88 -2.11 -5.45 5.99
CA GLU A 88 -2.33 -4.02 5.70
C GLU A 88 -3.06 -3.83 4.36
N TYR A 89 -2.63 -4.54 3.31
CA TYR A 89 -3.27 -4.45 2.00
C TYR A 89 -4.68 -5.07 1.99
N ALA A 90 -4.85 -6.23 2.62
CA ALA A 90 -6.13 -6.93 2.71
C ALA A 90 -7.20 -6.08 3.40
N TYR A 91 -6.85 -5.26 4.41
CA TYR A 91 -7.77 -4.30 5.01
C TYR A 91 -8.42 -3.41 3.95
N HIS A 92 -7.61 -2.67 3.18
CA HIS A 92 -8.13 -1.74 2.18
C HIS A 92 -8.89 -2.47 1.06
N TRP A 93 -8.41 -3.64 0.66
CA TRP A 93 -9.03 -4.43 -0.38
C TRP A 93 -10.39 -5.02 0.04
N LEU A 94 -10.49 -5.53 1.27
CA LEU A 94 -11.73 -6.07 1.85
C LEU A 94 -12.75 -4.96 2.16
N ALA A 95 -12.31 -3.80 2.65
CA ALA A 95 -13.21 -2.68 2.96
C ALA A 95 -14.09 -2.27 1.77
N GLN A 96 -13.56 -2.39 0.55
CA GLN A 96 -14.29 -2.11 -0.70
C GLN A 96 -15.26 -3.23 -1.12
N ARG A 97 -15.18 -4.42 -0.51
CA ARG A 97 -15.84 -5.66 -0.96
C ARG A 97 -16.79 -6.27 0.06
N VAL A 98 -16.62 -5.98 1.35
CA VAL A 98 -17.38 -6.59 2.45
C VAL A 98 -18.90 -6.33 2.40
N HIS A 99 -19.33 -5.34 1.64
CA HIS A 99 -20.72 -5.00 1.39
C HIS A 99 -21.28 -5.56 0.08
N VAL A 100 -20.44 -6.20 -0.75
CA VAL A 100 -20.84 -6.76 -2.03
C VAL A 100 -21.20 -8.23 -1.86
N THR A 101 -22.44 -8.58 -2.19
CA THR A 101 -23.00 -9.94 -2.01
C THR A 101 -22.83 -10.84 -3.23
N ARG A 102 -22.50 -10.27 -4.39
CA ARG A 102 -22.23 -10.99 -5.63
C ARG A 102 -20.95 -10.43 -6.25
N LEU A 103 -19.83 -11.08 -5.97
CA LEU A 103 -18.57 -10.83 -6.66
C LEU A 103 -18.17 -12.09 -7.42
N SER A 104 -17.57 -11.90 -8.60
CA SER A 104 -16.86 -12.99 -9.26
C SER A 104 -15.77 -13.50 -8.32
N HIS A 105 -15.63 -14.83 -8.24
CA HIS A 105 -14.53 -15.50 -7.53
C HIS A 105 -13.22 -15.46 -8.34
N GLU A 106 -13.18 -14.67 -9.42
CA GLU A 106 -12.00 -14.50 -10.25
C GLU A 106 -10.79 -14.01 -9.42
N PRO A 107 -9.64 -14.68 -9.58
CA PRO A 107 -8.36 -14.19 -9.09
C PRO A 107 -8.09 -12.75 -9.55
N GLN A 108 -7.88 -11.85 -8.59
CA GLN A 108 -7.48 -10.47 -8.86
C GLN A 108 -5.97 -10.33 -8.66
N PRO A 109 -5.19 -10.14 -9.73
CA PRO A 109 -3.74 -10.06 -9.61
C PRO A 109 -3.32 -8.79 -8.87
N ARG A 110 -2.26 -8.91 -8.08
CA ARG A 110 -1.59 -7.85 -7.31
C ARG A 110 -0.09 -8.00 -7.48
N THR A 111 0.61 -6.87 -7.53
CA THR A 111 2.08 -6.88 -7.56
C THR A 111 2.58 -6.81 -6.12
N HIS A 112 3.32 -7.82 -5.68
CA HIS A 112 4.17 -7.74 -4.50
C HIS A 112 5.59 -7.44 -4.95
N PHE A 113 6.24 -6.49 -4.29
CA PHE A 113 7.66 -6.27 -4.47
C PHE A 113 8.38 -5.98 -3.15
N GLN A 114 9.69 -6.17 -3.18
CA GLN A 114 10.59 -5.84 -2.08
C GLN A 114 11.45 -4.64 -2.45
N VAL A 115 11.71 -3.75 -1.49
CA VAL A 115 12.62 -2.61 -1.66
C VAL A 115 13.53 -2.46 -0.45
N GLU A 116 14.79 -2.10 -0.67
CA GLU A 116 15.69 -1.75 0.43
C GLU A 116 15.25 -0.44 1.08
N PHE A 117 15.23 -0.40 2.41
CA PHE A 117 15.00 0.81 3.20
C PHE A 117 16.18 1.08 4.12
N ARG A 118 16.66 2.32 4.11
CA ARG A 118 17.73 2.82 4.96
C ARG A 118 17.46 4.26 5.37
N ASP A 119 17.31 4.45 6.66
CA ASP A 119 17.32 5.76 7.31
C ASP A 119 17.85 5.57 8.74
N GLU A 120 19.01 6.15 9.02
CA GLU A 120 19.65 6.07 10.35
C GLU A 120 18.91 6.92 11.39
N ARG A 121 18.05 7.84 10.95
CA ARG A 121 17.24 8.73 11.79
C ARG A 121 15.77 8.31 11.83
N CYS A 122 15.46 7.10 11.38
CA CYS A 122 14.11 6.56 11.43
C CYS A 122 13.57 6.59 12.87
N PHE A 123 12.42 7.24 13.07
CA PHE A 123 11.81 7.31 14.38
C PHE A 123 11.13 5.98 14.72
N ASP A 124 11.52 5.34 15.82
CA ASP A 124 10.87 4.11 16.31
C ASP A 124 9.68 4.45 17.20
N LEU A 125 8.47 4.25 16.65
CA LEU A 125 7.21 4.50 17.35
C LEU A 125 6.78 3.32 18.24
N ARG A 126 7.41 2.14 18.14
CA ARG A 126 6.89 0.90 18.74
C ARG A 126 6.77 0.97 20.26
N ASP A 127 7.70 1.68 20.90
CA ASP A 127 7.76 1.87 22.35
C ASP A 127 7.30 3.26 22.80
N HIS A 128 6.72 4.06 21.90
CA HIS A 128 6.22 5.39 22.23
C HIS A 128 5.03 5.30 23.23
N PRO A 129 4.96 6.14 24.28
CA PRO A 129 3.90 6.06 25.29
C PRO A 129 2.49 6.17 24.69
N ASP A 130 2.32 6.98 23.65
CA ASP A 130 1.06 7.17 22.95
C ASP A 130 0.85 6.24 21.74
N VAL A 131 1.66 5.19 21.56
CA VAL A 131 1.58 4.29 20.39
C VAL A 131 0.17 3.74 20.17
N SER A 132 -0.55 3.42 21.24
CA SER A 132 -1.93 2.93 21.18
C SER A 132 -2.90 3.96 20.57
N ALA A 133 -2.76 5.24 20.95
CA ALA A 133 -3.57 6.32 20.42
C ALA A 133 -3.20 6.61 18.95
N ILE A 134 -1.91 6.68 18.64
CA ILE A 134 -1.39 6.95 17.29
C ILE A 134 -1.78 5.82 16.32
N MET A 135 -1.76 4.57 16.79
CA MET A 135 -2.11 3.39 15.99
C MET A 135 -3.58 2.99 16.07
N ASN A 136 -4.47 3.87 16.54
CA ASN A 136 -5.90 3.59 16.63
C ASN A 136 -6.47 3.12 15.27
N ARG A 137 -7.17 1.99 15.22
CA ARG A 137 -7.59 1.34 13.96
C ARG A 137 -8.51 2.20 13.09
N ARG A 138 -9.23 3.17 13.66
CA ARG A 138 -10.28 3.94 12.95
C ARG A 138 -10.08 5.45 13.01
N ALA A 139 -9.59 5.98 14.12
CA ALA A 139 -9.36 7.40 14.31
C ALA A 139 -7.89 7.76 14.01
N TYR A 140 -7.68 8.80 13.20
CA TYR A 140 -6.33 9.24 12.81
C TYR A 140 -5.90 10.55 13.49
N ASP A 141 -6.71 11.12 14.38
CA ASP A 141 -6.42 12.41 15.02
C ASP A 141 -5.08 12.42 15.76
N ALA A 142 -4.77 11.35 16.49
CA ALA A 142 -3.51 11.24 17.23
C ALA A 142 -2.30 11.09 16.28
N SER A 143 -2.43 10.29 15.22
CA SER A 143 -1.34 10.14 14.25
C SER A 143 -1.14 11.38 13.39
N HIS A 144 -2.21 12.11 13.07
CA HIS A 144 -2.11 13.39 12.38
C HIS A 144 -1.43 14.45 13.23
N ARG A 145 -1.80 14.56 14.52
CA ARG A 145 -1.09 15.43 15.47
C ARG A 145 0.38 15.04 15.60
N PHE A 146 0.68 13.74 15.67
CA PHE A 146 2.05 13.25 15.74
C PHE A 146 2.88 13.69 14.52
N VAL A 147 2.38 13.47 13.30
CA VAL A 147 3.07 13.89 12.07
C VAL A 147 3.23 15.41 11.99
N ALA A 148 2.22 16.18 12.40
CA ALA A 148 2.29 17.64 12.39
C ALA A 148 3.30 18.20 13.40
N ALA A 149 3.48 17.51 14.54
CA ALA A 149 4.44 17.89 15.57
C ALA A 149 5.90 17.53 15.23
N HIS A 150 6.11 16.63 14.26
CA HIS A 150 7.43 16.12 13.89
C HIS A 150 7.71 16.25 12.39
N PRO A 151 7.68 17.47 11.81
CA PRO A 151 7.92 17.68 10.39
C PRO A 151 9.34 17.31 9.94
N GLU A 152 10.30 17.22 10.87
CA GLU A 152 11.69 16.88 10.64
C GLU A 152 11.94 15.39 10.37
N LEU A 153 10.96 14.52 10.63
CA LEU A 153 11.12 13.09 10.42
C LEU A 153 10.98 12.74 8.94
N ASP A 154 11.93 11.97 8.43
CA ASP A 154 11.92 11.41 7.07
C ASP A 154 11.24 10.04 7.03
N SER A 155 11.22 9.33 8.15
CA SER A 155 10.57 8.04 8.27
C SER A 155 10.17 7.69 9.70
N ILE A 156 9.18 6.79 9.81
CA ILE A 156 8.65 6.30 11.07
C ILE A 156 8.50 4.78 10.96
N LEU A 157 9.12 4.03 11.86
CA LEU A 157 8.91 2.62 12.11
C LEU A 157 7.78 2.47 13.12
N TYR A 158 6.75 1.69 12.82
CA TYR A 158 5.57 1.55 13.65
C TYR A 158 5.00 0.12 13.62
N PRO A 159 4.32 -0.32 14.70
CA PRO A 159 3.69 -1.62 14.71
C PRO A 159 2.41 -1.58 13.88
N SER A 160 2.18 -2.56 13.00
CA SER A 160 0.94 -2.65 12.24
C SER A 160 -0.28 -2.70 13.17
N CYS A 161 -1.30 -1.94 12.80
CA CYS A 161 -2.61 -1.99 13.47
C CYS A 161 -3.56 -3.00 12.84
N ARG A 162 -3.16 -3.66 11.74
CA ARG A 162 -3.96 -4.61 10.94
C ARG A 162 -3.49 -6.05 11.10
N ASP A 163 -2.18 -6.26 11.19
CA ASP A 163 -1.59 -7.56 11.48
C ASP A 163 -1.87 -7.97 12.95
N PRO A 164 -2.50 -9.13 13.21
CA PRO A 164 -2.72 -9.64 14.56
C PRO A 164 -1.44 -9.81 15.39
N ASN A 165 -0.31 -10.05 14.73
CA ASN A 165 1.00 -10.17 15.38
C ASN A 165 1.72 -8.82 15.53
N ARG A 166 1.09 -7.71 15.10
CA ARG A 166 1.64 -6.35 15.12
C ARG A 166 3.03 -6.24 14.48
N GLY A 167 3.23 -6.91 13.35
CA GLY A 167 4.49 -6.84 12.62
C GLY A 167 4.87 -5.41 12.22
N ASP A 168 6.15 -5.20 11.98
CA ASP A 168 6.71 -3.88 11.72
C ASP A 168 6.25 -3.31 10.37
N CYS A 169 5.94 -2.02 10.36
CA CYS A 169 5.66 -1.22 9.17
C CYS A 169 6.51 0.05 9.19
N VAL A 170 6.82 0.57 8.02
CA VAL A 170 7.53 1.83 7.83
C VAL A 170 6.73 2.73 6.92
N VAL A 171 6.62 3.99 7.30
CA VAL A 171 6.28 5.09 6.40
C VAL A 171 7.52 5.92 6.19
N THR A 172 7.80 6.30 4.94
CA THR A 172 8.82 7.30 4.63
C THR A 172 8.24 8.40 3.76
N PHE A 173 8.68 9.63 4.04
CA PHE A 173 8.34 10.83 3.31
C PHE A 173 9.40 11.21 2.27
N GLU A 174 10.55 10.52 2.30
CA GLU A 174 11.71 10.81 1.47
C GLU A 174 12.07 9.59 0.61
N ILE A 175 12.02 9.77 -0.72
CA ILE A 175 12.31 8.68 -1.65
C ILE A 175 13.76 8.18 -1.54
N ASN A 176 14.68 9.04 -1.07
CA ASN A 176 16.09 8.68 -0.91
C ASN A 176 16.35 7.69 0.23
N CYS A 177 15.37 7.45 1.11
CA CYS A 177 15.43 6.38 2.10
C CYS A 177 15.20 4.99 1.48
N LEU A 178 14.87 4.92 0.19
CA LEU A 178 14.57 3.69 -0.55
C LEU A 178 15.68 3.35 -1.56
N GLY A 179 15.91 2.06 -1.77
CA GLY A 179 16.77 1.58 -2.85
C GLY A 179 16.22 1.95 -4.24
N LYS A 180 17.09 2.02 -5.25
CA LYS A 180 16.71 2.42 -6.62
C LYS A 180 15.80 1.39 -7.30
N ASP A 181 16.02 0.11 -7.06
CA ASP A 181 15.36 -0.99 -7.75
C ASP A 181 14.68 -1.96 -6.78
N PRO A 182 13.58 -2.62 -7.22
CA PRO A 182 13.00 -3.70 -6.45
C PRO A 182 13.98 -4.89 -6.38
N ARG A 183 14.04 -5.55 -5.22
CA ARG A 183 14.89 -6.75 -5.00
C ARG A 183 14.21 -8.05 -5.44
N GLU A 184 12.88 -8.08 -5.35
CA GLU A 184 12.01 -9.19 -5.76
C GLU A 184 10.70 -8.57 -6.24
N GLU A 185 10.12 -9.14 -7.28
CA GLU A 185 8.77 -8.84 -7.74
C GLU A 185 8.03 -10.13 -8.06
N ARG A 186 6.79 -10.26 -7.61
CA ARG A 186 5.91 -11.38 -7.95
C ARG A 186 4.46 -10.95 -8.05
N THR A 187 3.70 -11.68 -8.86
CA THR A 187 2.25 -11.52 -8.94
C THR A 187 1.59 -12.44 -7.93
N LEU A 188 0.66 -11.90 -7.15
CA LEU A 188 -0.18 -12.64 -6.21
C LEU A 188 -1.64 -12.54 -6.65
N HIS A 189 -2.42 -13.57 -6.40
CA HIS A 189 -3.84 -13.59 -6.68
C HIS A 189 -4.65 -13.39 -5.41
N PHE A 190 -5.45 -12.33 -5.38
CA PHE A 190 -6.42 -12.04 -4.32
C PHE A 190 -7.80 -12.54 -4.74
N ILE A 191 -8.38 -13.44 -3.95
CA ILE A 191 -9.67 -14.08 -4.20
C ILE A 191 -10.60 -13.75 -3.05
N TYR A 192 -11.78 -13.22 -3.35
CA TYR A 192 -12.76 -12.88 -2.32
C TYR A 192 -13.68 -14.06 -2.05
N GLN A 193 -13.75 -14.49 -0.80
CA GLN A 193 -14.67 -15.51 -0.30
C GLN A 193 -15.83 -14.78 0.40
N ALA A 194 -16.92 -14.55 -0.33
CA ALA A 194 -18.00 -13.68 0.11
C ALA A 194 -18.78 -14.22 1.33
N ALA A 195 -18.93 -15.55 1.44
CA ALA A 195 -19.67 -16.16 2.55
C ALA A 195 -18.95 -15.93 3.89
N GLU A 196 -17.62 -16.03 3.89
CA GLU A 196 -16.78 -15.85 5.07
C GLU A 196 -16.23 -14.42 5.24
N LYS A 197 -16.44 -13.56 4.24
CA LYS A 197 -15.83 -12.21 4.14
C LYS A 197 -14.31 -12.26 4.29
N LYS A 198 -13.68 -13.17 3.54
CA LYS A 198 -12.24 -13.43 3.57
C LYS A 198 -11.57 -13.07 2.25
N CYS A 199 -10.31 -12.70 2.36
CA CYS A 199 -9.37 -12.59 1.27
C CYS A 199 -8.44 -13.80 1.31
N ARG A 200 -8.49 -14.63 0.27
CA ARG A 200 -7.52 -15.69 0.03
C ARG A 200 -6.44 -15.16 -0.91
N ILE A 201 -5.18 -15.26 -0.50
CA ILE A 201 -4.01 -14.79 -1.25
C ILE A 201 -3.23 -16.01 -1.71
N GLU A 202 -2.97 -16.11 -3.00
CA GLU A 202 -2.22 -17.20 -3.61
C GLU A 202 -1.02 -16.68 -4.40
N ASP A 203 0.08 -17.43 -4.35
CA ASP A 203 1.21 -17.26 -5.24
C ASP A 203 1.08 -18.28 -6.39
N PRO A 204 0.82 -17.86 -7.65
CA PRO A 204 0.64 -18.78 -8.77
C PRO A 204 1.90 -19.58 -9.12
N LEU A 205 3.08 -19.14 -8.65
CA LEU A 205 4.36 -19.81 -8.91
C LEU A 205 4.81 -20.72 -7.77
N ASN A 206 4.20 -20.63 -6.58
CA ASN A 206 4.53 -21.43 -5.40
C ASN A 206 3.31 -22.15 -4.81
N ALA A 207 3.38 -23.49 -4.71
CA ALA A 207 2.28 -24.32 -4.19
C ALA A 207 1.92 -24.10 -2.70
N LYS A 208 2.66 -23.25 -1.96
CA LYS A 208 2.33 -22.70 -0.63
C LYS A 208 2.99 -21.31 -0.48
N PRO A 209 2.43 -20.34 0.28
CA PRO A 209 1.27 -20.42 1.16
C PRO A 209 0.04 -19.65 0.64
N THR A 210 -1.12 -20.30 0.75
CA THR A 210 -2.41 -19.62 0.82
C THR A 210 -2.46 -18.84 2.13
N LEU A 211 -2.53 -17.51 2.09
CA LEU A 211 -2.86 -16.71 3.26
C LEU A 211 -4.35 -16.37 3.19
N GLU A 212 -5.12 -16.74 4.22
CA GLU A 212 -6.52 -16.34 4.33
C GLU A 212 -6.66 -15.30 5.43
N ILE A 213 -7.19 -14.13 5.07
CA ILE A 213 -7.39 -13.00 5.98
C ILE A 213 -8.87 -12.66 5.99
N ALA A 214 -9.52 -12.79 7.13
CA ALA A 214 -10.90 -12.39 7.34
C ALA A 214 -11.03 -10.91 7.65
N TRP A 215 -12.16 -10.31 7.25
CA TRP A 215 -12.46 -8.92 7.54
C TRP A 215 -12.38 -8.57 9.04
N HIS A 216 -12.80 -9.49 9.91
CA HIS A 216 -12.77 -9.25 11.36
C HIS A 216 -11.35 -9.21 11.95
N GLU A 217 -10.36 -9.80 11.29
CA GLU A 217 -8.96 -9.72 11.71
C GLU A 217 -8.39 -8.31 11.48
N VAL A 218 -8.81 -7.67 10.38
CA VAL A 218 -8.22 -6.41 9.90
C VAL A 218 -9.05 -5.15 10.18
N ASN A 219 -10.36 -5.24 10.42
CA ASN A 219 -11.25 -4.07 10.61
C ASN A 219 -11.03 -3.31 11.93
#